data_AF-A0A7W0VR61-F1
#
_entry.id   AF-A0A7W0VR61-F1
#
_cell.length_a   1.000
_cell.length_b   1.000
_cell.length_c   1.000
_cell.angle_alpha   90.00
_cell.angle_beta   90.00
_cell.angle_gamma   90.00
#
_symmetry.space_group_name_H-M   'P 1'
#
loop_
_entity.id
_entity.type
_entity.pdbx_description
1 polymer ?
#
loop_
_entity_poly.entity_id
_entity_poly.type
_entity_poly.pdbx_seq_one_letter_code
_entity_poly.pdbx_strand_id
1 'polypeptide(L)'
;PKGVAVALAAAVCSAVAYVTVRQLSRHEHPLVIVFYFPLVATPLAIPWAAASWVTPDALELLLLLAIGLTTQVAQVFLTMALAAERVGRATSVGYLQIVFAMGWQLAVFGDAPPLATIAGAALIIGGTLVVSRFGADGSPRSPPTPPASRA
;
A
#
# COMPACT_ATOMS: atom_id res chain seq x y z
N PRO A 1 3.13 24.08 -6.17
CA PRO A 1 1.66 23.95 -6.33
C PRO A 1 1.21 22.74 -7.17
N LYS A 2 1.72 22.52 -8.38
CA LYS A 2 1.29 21.40 -9.26
C LYS A 2 1.53 20.02 -8.65
N GLY A 3 2.70 19.80 -8.02
CA GLY A 3 3.00 18.52 -7.35
C GLY A 3 2.09 18.18 -6.18
N VAL A 4 1.61 19.19 -5.44
CA VAL A 4 0.68 18.98 -4.31
C VAL A 4 -0.68 18.50 -4.81
N ALA A 5 -1.21 19.09 -5.89
CA ALA A 5 -2.46 18.66 -6.49
C ALA A 5 -2.38 17.21 -7.03
N VAL A 6 -1.26 16.85 -7.68
CA VAL A 6 -1.02 15.48 -8.15
C VAL A 6 -0.93 14.51 -6.99
N ALA A 7 -0.25 14.87 -5.89
CA ALA A 7 -0.16 14.03 -4.70
C ALA A 7 -1.52 13.80 -4.04
N LEU A 8 -2.37 14.83 -3.95
CA LEU A 8 -3.73 14.71 -3.42
C LEU A 8 -4.60 13.82 -4.31
N ALA A 9 -4.54 14.01 -5.63
CA ALA A 9 -5.26 13.15 -6.57
C ALA A 9 -4.81 11.68 -6.46
N ALA A 10 -3.50 11.44 -6.40
CA ALA A 10 -2.93 10.11 -6.19
C ALA A 10 -3.44 9.49 -4.88
N ALA A 11 -3.46 10.24 -3.77
CA ALA A 11 -3.95 9.75 -2.48
C ALA A 11 -5.43 9.34 -2.54
N VAL A 12 -6.29 10.12 -3.20
CA VAL A 12 -7.71 9.78 -3.39
C VAL A 12 -7.85 8.53 -4.26
N CYS A 13 -7.14 8.45 -5.39
CA CYS A 13 -7.14 7.29 -6.26
C CYS A 13 -6.67 6.02 -5.53
N SER A 14 -5.58 6.11 -4.75
CA SER A 14 -5.07 5.00 -3.94
C SER A 14 -6.09 4.55 -2.89
N ALA A 15 -6.76 5.47 -2.22
CA ALA A 15 -7.79 5.14 -1.24
C ALA A 15 -8.95 4.36 -1.89
N VAL A 16 -9.45 4.82 -3.05
CA VAL A 16 -10.49 4.13 -3.82
C VAL A 16 -10.01 2.75 -4.28
N ALA A 17 -8.77 2.64 -4.75
CA ALA A 17 -8.19 1.37 -5.18
C ALA A 17 -8.12 0.36 -4.02
N TYR A 18 -7.61 0.75 -2.86
CA TYR A 18 -7.50 -0.14 -1.70
C TYR A 18 -8.87 -0.58 -1.15
N VAL A 19 -9.85 0.32 -1.13
CA VAL A 19 -11.23 -0.06 -0.73
C VAL A 19 -11.82 -1.05 -1.73
N THR A 20 -11.64 -0.82 -3.02
CA THR A 20 -12.11 -1.73 -4.07
C THR A 20 -11.44 -3.10 -3.98
N VAL A 21 -10.11 -3.15 -3.85
CA VAL A 21 -9.35 -4.40 -3.68
C VAL A 21 -9.85 -5.18 -2.47
N ARG A 22 -10.11 -4.50 -1.35
CA ARG A 22 -10.65 -5.14 -0.14
C ARG A 22 -12.04 -5.71 -0.36
N GLN A 23 -12.94 -4.98 -1.03
CA GLN A 23 -14.29 -5.48 -1.33
C GLN A 23 -14.21 -6.71 -2.25
N LEU A 24 -13.37 -6.65 -3.27
CA LEU A 24 -13.19 -7.75 -4.21
C LEU A 24 -12.56 -8.97 -3.55
N SER A 25 -11.64 -8.78 -2.60
CA SER A 25 -11.00 -9.86 -1.82
C SER A 25 -11.96 -10.66 -0.94
N ARG A 26 -13.22 -10.20 -0.77
CA ARG A 26 -14.27 -10.96 -0.06
C ARG A 26 -14.92 -12.02 -0.93
N HIS A 27 -14.86 -11.86 -2.24
CA HIS A 27 -15.52 -12.73 -3.22
C HIS A 27 -14.52 -13.49 -4.09
N GLU A 28 -13.35 -12.88 -4.34
CA GLU A 28 -12.32 -13.41 -5.22
C GLU A 28 -11.05 -13.80 -4.45
N HIS A 29 -10.35 -14.80 -4.97
CA HIS A 29 -9.06 -15.20 -4.40
C HIS A 29 -8.02 -14.07 -4.58
N PRO A 30 -7.23 -13.70 -3.54
CA PRO A 30 -6.27 -12.60 -3.61
C PRO A 30 -5.31 -12.64 -4.80
N LEU A 31 -4.86 -13.84 -5.21
CA LEU A 31 -3.99 -14.01 -6.38
C LEU A 31 -4.64 -13.55 -7.69
N VAL A 32 -5.96 -13.69 -7.83
CA VAL A 32 -6.70 -13.22 -9.02
C VAL A 32 -6.61 -11.70 -9.09
N ILE A 33 -6.90 -11.01 -8.00
CA ILE A 33 -6.86 -9.55 -7.92
C ILE A 33 -5.46 -9.03 -8.28
N VAL A 34 -4.42 -9.65 -7.73
CA VAL A 34 -3.02 -9.25 -7.94
C VAL A 34 -2.53 -9.59 -9.35
N PHE A 35 -3.11 -10.60 -10.01
CA PHE A 35 -2.78 -10.95 -11.40
C PHE A 35 -3.44 -9.98 -12.40
N TYR A 36 -4.71 -9.64 -12.19
CA TYR A 36 -5.44 -8.75 -13.11
C TYR A 36 -4.98 -7.29 -13.03
N PHE A 37 -4.51 -6.83 -11.87
CA PHE A 37 -4.02 -5.45 -11.71
C PHE A 37 -2.89 -5.08 -12.70
N PRO A 38 -1.74 -5.77 -12.76
CA PRO A 38 -0.69 -5.50 -13.74
C PRO A 38 -1.12 -5.84 -15.17
N LEU A 39 -2.02 -6.81 -15.38
CA LEU A 39 -2.55 -7.14 -16.71
C LEU A 39 -3.29 -5.95 -17.35
N VAL A 40 -3.99 -5.15 -16.53
CA VAL A 40 -4.66 -3.92 -16.97
C VAL A 40 -3.70 -2.73 -16.96
N ALA A 41 -2.84 -2.62 -15.95
CA ALA A 41 -1.90 -1.49 -15.83
C ALA A 41 -0.84 -1.47 -16.92
N THR A 42 -0.35 -2.64 -17.36
CA THR A 42 0.70 -2.74 -18.40
C THR A 42 0.27 -2.13 -19.74
N PRO A 43 -0.86 -2.52 -20.37
CA PRO A 43 -1.28 -1.91 -21.64
C PRO A 43 -1.62 -0.42 -21.50
N LEU A 44 -2.15 -0.02 -20.34
CA LEU A 44 -2.34 1.40 -20.03
C LEU A 44 -1.01 2.15 -19.97
N ALA A 45 0.07 1.57 -19.46
CA ALA A 45 1.38 2.21 -19.37
C ALA A 45 2.11 2.32 -20.73
N ILE A 46 1.78 1.49 -21.72
CA ILE A 46 2.48 1.42 -23.02
C ILE A 46 2.54 2.77 -23.75
N PRO A 47 1.47 3.57 -23.90
CA PRO A 47 1.54 4.85 -24.62
C PRO A 47 2.55 5.83 -24.00
N TRP A 48 2.65 5.86 -22.66
CA TRP A 48 3.62 6.70 -21.95
C TRP A 48 5.04 6.17 -22.10
N ALA A 49 5.23 4.85 -22.00
CA ALA A 49 6.53 4.21 -22.23
C ALA A 49 7.02 4.42 -23.66
N ALA A 50 6.14 4.30 -24.66
CA ALA A 50 6.46 4.50 -26.07
C ALA A 50 6.80 5.96 -26.39
N ALA A 51 6.12 6.92 -25.75
CA ALA A 51 6.39 8.35 -25.96
C ALA A 51 7.77 8.80 -25.46
N SER A 52 8.38 8.07 -24.53
CA SER A 52 9.67 8.42 -23.89
C SER A 52 10.61 7.21 -23.79
N TRP A 53 10.65 6.41 -24.85
CA TRP A 53 11.39 5.15 -24.85
C TRP A 53 12.89 5.35 -24.73
N VAL A 54 13.49 4.72 -23.72
CA VAL A 54 14.94 4.61 -23.54
C VAL A 54 15.28 3.13 -23.48
N THR A 55 16.17 2.67 -24.35
CA THR A 55 16.58 1.27 -24.37
C THR A 55 17.46 0.98 -23.16
N PRO A 56 17.03 0.07 -22.26
CA PRO A 56 17.80 -0.22 -21.06
C PRO A 56 19.06 -1.02 -21.37
N ASP A 57 20.13 -0.75 -20.64
CA ASP A 57 21.33 -1.60 -20.64
C ASP A 57 21.08 -2.93 -19.88
N ALA A 58 21.98 -3.91 -20.02
CA ALA A 58 21.87 -5.22 -19.36
C ALA A 58 21.71 -5.11 -17.83
N LEU A 59 22.42 -4.18 -17.21
CA LEU A 59 22.29 -3.91 -15.77
C LEU A 59 20.92 -3.33 -15.43
N GLU A 60 20.44 -2.36 -16.20
CA GLU A 60 19.13 -1.73 -16.00
C GLU A 60 18.00 -2.75 -16.18
N LEU A 61 18.13 -3.66 -17.15
CA LEU A 61 17.17 -4.74 -17.37
C LEU A 61 17.13 -5.72 -16.18
N LEU A 62 18.29 -6.06 -15.61
CA LEU A 62 18.35 -6.87 -14.39
C LEU A 62 17.69 -6.16 -13.20
N LEU A 63 17.94 -4.86 -13.03
CA LEU A 63 17.31 -4.05 -11.98
C LEU A 63 15.80 -3.94 -12.17
N LEU A 64 15.32 -3.73 -13.40
CA LEU A 64 13.89 -3.69 -13.72
C LEU A 64 13.20 -5.03 -13.42
N LEU A 65 13.84 -6.15 -13.74
CA LEU A 65 13.34 -7.48 -13.38
C LEU A 65 13.29 -7.67 -11.86
N ALA A 66 14.34 -7.26 -11.13
CA ALA A 66 14.37 -7.35 -9.68
C ALA A 66 13.27 -6.49 -9.02
N ILE A 67 13.06 -5.27 -9.51
CA ILE A 67 11.99 -4.37 -9.07
C ILE A 67 10.63 -5.00 -9.37
N GLY A 68 10.41 -5.51 -10.58
CA GLY A 68 9.16 -6.15 -10.98
C GLY A 68 8.81 -7.35 -10.12
N LEU A 69 9.76 -8.26 -9.89
CA LEU A 69 9.55 -9.45 -9.07
C LEU A 69 9.27 -9.08 -7.61
N THR A 70 10.05 -8.17 -7.04
CA THR A 70 9.87 -7.72 -5.66
C THR A 70 8.55 -6.99 -5.49
N THR A 71 8.16 -6.15 -6.45
CA THR A 71 6.87 -5.45 -6.47
C THR A 71 5.71 -6.42 -6.54
N GLN A 72 5.81 -7.46 -7.39
CA GLN A 72 4.77 -8.48 -7.50
C GLN A 72 4.57 -9.23 -6.18
N VAL A 73 5.67 -9.64 -5.53
CA VAL A 73 5.63 -10.29 -4.21
C VAL A 73 5.03 -9.35 -3.16
N ALA A 74 5.45 -8.08 -3.13
CA ALA A 74 4.90 -7.08 -2.21
C ALA A 74 3.40 -6.87 -2.42
N GLN A 75 2.92 -6.86 -3.67
CA GLN A 75 1.51 -6.68 -4.00
C GLN A 75 0.65 -7.87 -3.56
N VAL A 76 1.17 -9.10 -3.64
CA VAL A 76 0.53 -10.28 -3.08
C VAL A 76 0.34 -10.13 -1.57
N PHE A 77 1.41 -9.80 -0.85
CA PHE A 77 1.34 -9.63 0.60
C PHE A 77 0.41 -8.48 1.01
N LEU A 78 0.44 -7.35 0.29
CA LEU A 78 -0.47 -6.23 0.54
C LEU A 78 -1.92 -6.67 0.38
N THR A 79 -2.24 -7.39 -0.69
CA THR A 79 -3.61 -7.84 -0.96
C THR A 79 -4.08 -8.86 0.07
N MET A 80 -3.22 -9.81 0.46
CA MET A 80 -3.51 -10.75 1.55
C MET A 80 -3.71 -10.03 2.89
N ALA A 81 -2.88 -9.03 3.19
CA ALA A 81 -3.01 -8.24 4.42
C ALA A 81 -4.32 -7.44 4.45
N LEU A 82 -4.70 -6.82 3.32
CA LEU A 82 -5.97 -6.10 3.21
C LEU A 82 -7.19 -7.04 3.32
N ALA A 83 -7.06 -8.28 2.87
CA ALA A 83 -8.10 -9.31 2.97
C ALA A 83 -8.23 -9.85 4.41
N ALA A 84 -7.12 -10.10 5.10
CA ALA A 84 -7.09 -10.75 6.40
C ALA A 84 -7.37 -9.83 7.60
N GLU A 85 -6.99 -8.54 7.53
CA GLU A 85 -6.99 -7.64 8.69
C GLU A 85 -8.09 -6.55 8.65
N ARG A 86 -8.40 -6.00 9.84
CA ARG A 86 -9.28 -4.82 9.94
C ARG A 86 -8.61 -3.61 9.26
N VAL A 87 -9.37 -2.81 8.52
CA VAL A 87 -8.86 -1.67 7.69
C VAL A 87 -7.84 -0.84 8.45
N GLY A 88 -8.13 -0.49 9.71
CA GLY A 88 -7.26 0.37 10.53
C GLY A 88 -5.91 -0.24 10.92
N ARG A 89 -5.82 -1.57 11.08
CA ARG A 89 -4.54 -2.25 11.39
C ARG A 89 -3.66 -2.36 10.14
N ALA A 90 -4.26 -2.73 9.01
CA ALA A 90 -3.54 -2.85 7.74
C ALA A 90 -2.97 -1.49 7.28
N THR A 91 -3.73 -0.40 7.40
CA THR A 91 -3.25 0.95 7.06
C THR A 91 -2.16 1.44 8.01
N SER A 92 -2.25 1.10 9.30
CA SER A 92 -1.20 1.44 10.28
C SER A 92 0.15 0.81 9.93
N VAL A 93 0.16 -0.46 9.54
CA VAL A 93 1.39 -1.13 9.08
C VAL A 93 1.93 -0.50 7.80
N GLY A 94 1.05 -0.03 6.90
CA GLY A 94 1.43 0.68 5.69
C GLY A 94 2.27 1.94 5.94
N TYR A 95 2.01 2.69 7.03
CA TYR A 95 2.80 3.88 7.36
C TYR A 95 4.26 3.59 7.71
N LEU A 96 4.58 2.34 8.10
CA LEU A 96 5.97 1.95 8.37
C LEU A 96 6.84 1.98 7.12
N GLN A 97 6.25 1.95 5.92
CA GLN A 97 6.98 2.08 4.65
C GLN A 97 7.84 3.34 4.59
N ILE A 98 7.46 4.43 5.27
CA ILE A 98 8.25 5.66 5.35
C ILE A 98 9.61 5.44 6.01
N VAL A 99 9.67 4.60 7.06
CA VAL A 99 10.93 4.28 7.75
C VAL A 99 11.86 3.52 6.80
N PHE A 100 11.32 2.53 6.10
CA PHE A 100 12.08 1.78 5.11
C PHE A 100 12.51 2.64 3.92
N ALA A 101 11.66 3.54 3.44
CA ALA A 101 12.00 4.47 2.36
C ALA A 101 13.16 5.39 2.75
N MET A 102 13.15 5.95 3.97
CA MET A 102 14.26 6.75 4.48
C MET A 102 15.55 5.95 4.67
N GLY A 103 15.43 4.72 5.20
CA GLY A 103 16.57 3.83 5.36
C GLY A 103 17.21 3.47 4.03
N TRP A 104 16.39 3.15 3.01
CA TRP A 104 16.87 2.86 1.67
C TRP A 104 17.44 4.09 0.98
N GLN A 105 16.83 5.27 1.16
CA GLN A 105 17.35 6.54 0.65
C GLN A 105 18.78 6.77 1.16
N LEU A 106 18.99 6.66 2.48
CA LEU A 106 20.31 6.84 3.08
C LEU A 106 21.29 5.74 2.66
N ALA A 107 20.84 4.48 2.58
CA ALA A 107 21.71 3.35 2.26
C ALA A 107 22.16 3.32 0.79
N VAL A 108 21.28 3.69 -0.15
CA VAL A 108 21.56 3.62 -1.59
C VAL A 108 22.12 4.91 -2.14
N PHE A 109 21.57 6.05 -1.72
CA PHE A 109 21.98 7.36 -2.26
C PHE A 109 22.97 8.10 -1.36
N GLY A 110 23.15 7.66 -0.10
CA GLY A 110 24.04 8.34 0.86
C GLY A 110 23.50 9.68 1.37
N ASP A 111 22.37 10.14 0.84
CA ASP A 111 21.77 11.43 1.16
C ASP A 111 20.84 11.32 2.38
N ALA A 112 21.20 12.04 3.45
CA ALA A 112 20.35 12.13 4.63
C ALA A 112 19.08 12.94 4.33
N PRO A 113 17.89 12.45 4.71
CA PRO A 113 16.66 13.23 4.58
C PRO A 113 16.77 14.55 5.35
N PRO A 114 16.25 15.66 4.82
CA PRO A 114 16.29 16.93 5.52
C PRO A 114 15.46 16.86 6.81
N LEU A 115 15.81 17.71 7.79
CA LEU A 115 15.17 17.76 9.12
C LEU A 115 13.63 17.85 9.04
N ALA A 116 13.09 18.58 8.05
CA ALA A 116 11.66 18.67 7.83
C ALA A 116 11.01 17.30 7.49
N THR A 117 11.68 16.47 6.68
CA THR A 117 11.20 15.12 6.35
C THR A 117 11.26 14.22 7.58
N ILE A 118 12.33 14.31 8.37
CA ILE A 118 12.48 13.56 9.63
C ILE A 118 11.36 13.92 10.62
N ALA A 119 11.07 15.22 10.78
CA ALA A 119 9.98 15.68 11.63
C ALA A 119 8.61 15.16 11.15
N GLY A 120 8.36 15.21 9.83
CA GLY A 120 7.13 14.66 9.24
C GLY A 120 6.99 13.15 9.45
N ALA A 121 8.07 12.38 9.28
CA ALA A 121 8.06 10.95 9.54
C ALA A 121 7.84 10.62 11.02
N ALA A 122 8.47 11.37 11.94
CA ALA A 122 8.25 11.21 13.37
C ALA A 122 6.77 11.42 13.75
N LEU A 123 6.11 12.41 13.12
CA LEU A 123 4.67 12.64 13.32
C LEU A 123 3.81 11.47 12.83
N ILE A 124 4.11 10.93 11.65
CA ILE A 124 3.37 9.80 11.06
C ILE A 124 3.55 8.55 11.92
N ILE A 125 4.78 8.25 12.34
CA ILE A 125 5.08 7.11 13.22
C ILE A 125 4.39 7.29 14.57
N GLY A 126 4.46 8.48 15.17
CA GLY A 126 3.79 8.79 16.43
C GLY A 126 2.28 8.58 16.35
N GLY A 127 1.63 9.09 15.30
CA GLY A 127 0.20 8.86 15.07
C GLY A 127 -0.15 7.39 14.88
N THR A 128 0.68 6.66 14.14
CA THR A 128 0.52 5.21 13.92
C THR A 128 0.62 4.43 15.24
N LEU A 129 1.59 4.78 16.11
CA LEU A 129 1.74 4.15 17.42
C LEU A 129 0.52 4.39 18.31
N VAL A 130 -0.02 5.61 18.33
CA VAL A 130 -1.25 5.93 19.08
C VAL A 130 -2.42 5.09 18.55
N VAL A 131 -2.67 5.09 17.24
CA VAL A 131 -3.77 4.30 16.64
C VAL A 131 -3.61 2.81 16.92
N SER A 132 -2.39 2.28 16.86
CA SER A 132 -2.14 0.86 17.15
C SER A 132 -2.43 0.48 18.61
N ARG A 133 -2.23 1.42 19.55
CA ARG A 133 -2.46 1.22 20.99
C ARG A 133 -3.92 1.38 21.38
N PHE A 134 -4.64 2.34 20.79
CA PHE A 134 -6.03 2.65 21.16
C PHE A 134 -7.08 2.01 20.24
N GLY A 135 -6.74 1.62 19.00
CA GLY A 135 -7.66 1.02 18.03
C GLY A 135 -7.98 -0.46 18.27
N ALA A 136 -7.48 -1.07 19.35
CA ALA A 136 -7.73 -2.47 19.70
C ALA A 136 -9.09 -2.70 20.42
N ASP A 137 -9.68 -1.66 21.02
CA ASP A 137 -10.90 -1.76 21.85
C ASP A 137 -12.21 -1.60 21.06
N GLY A 138 -12.24 -2.11 19.83
CA GLY A 138 -13.42 -2.12 18.96
C GLY A 138 -13.86 -3.55 18.63
N SER A 139 -14.14 -4.38 19.62
CA SER A 139 -14.83 -5.66 19.38
C SER A 139 -16.22 -5.36 18.78
N PRO A 140 -16.60 -5.96 17.63
CA PRO A 140 -17.99 -5.94 17.19
C PRO A 140 -18.82 -6.50 18.35
N ARG A 141 -19.75 -5.70 18.89
CA ARG A 141 -20.76 -6.24 19.79
C ARG A 141 -21.47 -7.34 19.00
N SER A 142 -21.30 -8.59 19.43
CA SER A 142 -22.12 -9.68 18.92
C SER A 142 -23.58 -9.24 19.06
N PRO A 143 -24.41 -9.41 18.02
CA PRO A 143 -25.84 -9.14 18.15
C PRO A 143 -26.35 -9.92 19.37
N PRO A 144 -27.22 -9.31 20.20
CA PRO A 144 -27.74 -9.97 21.40
C PRO A 144 -28.34 -11.31 20.98
N THR A 145 -27.84 -12.40 21.58
CA THR A 145 -28.39 -13.73 21.38
C THR A 145 -29.88 -13.66 21.70
N PRO A 146 -30.78 -14.02 20.75
CA PRO A 146 -32.21 -14.05 21.03
C PRO A 146 -32.46 -14.92 22.27
N PRO A 147 -33.35 -14.52 23.19
CA PRO A 147 -33.66 -15.33 24.35
C PRO A 147 -34.10 -16.70 23.84
N ALA A 148 -33.43 -17.75 24.33
CA ALA A 148 -33.80 -19.13 24.05
C ALA A 148 -35.29 -19.26 24.32
N SER A 149 -36.06 -19.58 23.28
CA SER A 149 -37.49 -19.82 23.41
C SER A 149 -37.67 -21.01 24.35
N ARG A 150 -37.96 -20.71 25.61
CA ARG A 150 -38.62 -21.68 26.49
C ARG A 150 -40.07 -21.75 26.05
N ALA A 151 -40.41 -22.77 25.28
CA ALA A 151 -41.76 -23.32 25.16
C ALA A 151 -41.63 -24.74 24.61
#